data_AF-A0A7W0M136-F1
#
_entry.id   AF-A0A7W0M136-F1
#
_cell.length_a   1.000
_cell.length_b   1.000
_cell.length_c   1.000
_cell.angle_alpha   90.00
_cell.angle_beta   90.00
_cell.angle_gamma   90.00
#
_symmetry.space_group_name_H-M   'P 1'
#
loop_
_entity.id
_entity.type
_entity.pdbx_description
1 polymer ?
#
loop_
_entity_poly.entity_id
_entity_poly.type
_entity_poly.pdbx_seq_one_letter_code
_entity_poly.pdbx_strand_id
1 'polypeptide(L)'
;MPTYAVTARFRKDLAMLDPSDRSRFRRAVEQLVEDLSSPGRRPRAGLRVKGVRGADGVFEMTWARDGRATFEYGDEQQVGEPHAIWRRIGTHDIFGRP
;
A
#
# COMPACT_ATOMS: atom_id res chain seq x y z
N MET A 1 -14.27 6.33 4.37
CA MET A 1 -12.82 6.11 4.60
C MET A 1 -12.49 4.86 3.83
N PRO A 2 -11.58 4.91 2.83
CA PRO A 2 -11.32 3.77 1.96
C PRO A 2 -11.07 2.53 2.79
N THR A 3 -11.75 1.48 2.39
CA THR A 3 -11.74 0.22 3.11
C THR A 3 -10.46 -0.53 2.76
N TYR A 4 -9.94 -1.31 3.71
CA TYR A 4 -8.78 -2.13 3.45
C TYR A 4 -8.92 -3.52 4.05
N ALA A 5 -8.30 -4.49 3.37
CA ALA A 5 -8.04 -5.81 3.89
C ALA A 5 -6.52 -6.03 3.96
N VAL A 6 -6.09 -7.00 4.75
CA VAL A 6 -4.69 -7.38 4.84
C VAL A 6 -4.56 -8.89 4.72
N THR A 7 -3.59 -9.35 3.94
CA THR A 7 -3.28 -10.78 3.85
C THR A 7 -2.58 -11.29 5.12
N ALA A 8 -2.55 -12.60 5.32
CA ALA A 8 -1.77 -13.19 6.42
C ALA A 8 -0.27 -12.89 6.30
N ARG A 9 0.26 -12.79 5.07
CA ARG A 9 1.66 -12.45 4.83
C ARG A 9 1.95 -11.01 5.23
N PHE A 10 1.08 -10.07 4.86
CA PHE A 10 1.20 -8.68 5.29
C PHE A 10 1.25 -8.54 6.82
N ARG A 11 0.39 -9.27 7.56
CA ARG A 11 0.41 -9.23 9.03
C ARG A 11 1.76 -9.67 9.61
N LYS A 12 2.35 -10.73 9.04
CA LYS A 12 3.68 -11.23 9.45
C LYS A 12 4.77 -10.20 9.16
N ASP A 13 4.75 -9.65 7.95
CA ASP A 13 5.68 -8.61 7.53
C ASP A 13 5.58 -7.36 8.43
N LEU A 14 4.36 -6.91 8.74
CA LEU A 14 4.10 -5.79 9.65
C LEU A 14 4.64 -6.04 11.06
N ALA A 15 4.52 -7.27 11.56
CA ALA A 15 5.03 -7.67 12.87
C ALA A 15 6.57 -7.63 12.95
N MET A 16 7.27 -7.76 11.81
CA MET A 16 8.73 -7.69 11.74
C MET A 16 9.28 -6.26 11.67
N LEU A 17 8.45 -5.28 11.30
CA LEU A 17 8.84 -3.87 11.27
C LEU A 17 8.96 -3.31 12.69
N ASP A 18 9.94 -2.43 12.88
CA ASP A 18 10.06 -1.66 14.11
C ASP A 18 8.90 -0.63 14.23
N PRO A 19 8.63 -0.12 15.46
CA PRO A 19 7.52 0.81 15.68
C PRO A 19 7.60 2.12 14.89
N SER A 20 8.80 2.62 14.60
CA SER A 20 8.99 3.86 13.86
C SER A 20 8.62 3.67 12.38
N ASP A 21 8.99 2.53 11.80
CA ASP A 21 8.64 2.18 10.43
C ASP A 21 7.15 1.89 10.26
N ARG A 22 6.50 1.24 11.24
CA ARG A 22 5.03 1.12 11.24
C ARG A 22 4.34 2.48 11.24
N SER A 23 4.90 3.45 11.96
CA SER A 23 4.36 4.82 12.03
C SER A 23 4.55 5.56 10.71
N ARG A 24 5.72 5.42 10.07
CA ARG A 24 5.98 5.96 8.72
C ARG A 24 5.03 5.36 7.69
N PHE A 25 4.83 4.05 7.73
CA PHE A 25 3.89 3.36 6.86
C PHE A 25 2.46 3.87 7.05
N ARG A 26 1.97 3.97 8.29
CA ARG A 26 0.62 4.50 8.56
C ARG A 26 0.44 5.89 7.96
N ARG A 27 1.42 6.78 8.15
CA ARG A 27 1.40 8.14 7.56
C ARG A 27 1.37 8.10 6.03
N ALA A 28 2.10 7.20 5.39
CA ALA A 28 2.07 7.03 3.94
C ALA A 28 0.70 6.53 3.44
N VAL A 29 0.06 5.62 4.18
CA VAL A 29 -1.31 5.17 3.89
C VAL A 29 -2.31 6.31 4.00
N GLU A 30 -2.24 7.11 5.07
CA GLU A 30 -3.10 8.30 5.23
C GLU A 30 -2.98 9.27 4.04
N GLN A 31 -1.75 9.51 3.58
CA GLN A 31 -1.48 10.33 2.40
C GLN A 31 -2.05 9.74 1.11
N LEU A 32 -1.93 8.42 0.92
CA LEU A 32 -2.51 7.74 -0.22
C LEU A 32 -4.04 7.86 -0.21
N VAL A 33 -4.66 7.62 0.95
CA VAL A 33 -6.11 7.73 1.15
C VAL A 33 -6.61 9.13 0.84
N GLU A 34 -5.90 10.15 1.33
CA GLU A 34 -6.21 11.56 1.05
C GLU A 34 -6.15 11.86 -0.46
N ASP A 35 -5.11 11.35 -1.14
CA ASP A 35 -4.92 11.55 -2.58
C ASP A 35 -6.04 10.85 -3.38
N LEU A 36 -6.41 9.62 -3.01
CA LEU A 36 -7.45 8.83 -3.70
C LEU A 36 -8.88 9.34 -3.44
N SER A 37 -9.13 9.97 -2.29
CA SER A 37 -10.45 10.52 -1.96
C SER A 37 -10.76 11.83 -2.69
N SER A 38 -9.78 12.42 -3.37
CA SER A 38 -9.91 13.68 -4.11
C SER A 38 -10.14 13.37 -5.61
N PRO A 39 -11.32 13.69 -6.18
CA PRO A 39 -11.61 13.41 -7.59
C PRO A 39 -10.55 13.98 -8.53
N GLY A 40 -10.03 13.15 -9.44
CA GLY A 40 -9.02 13.55 -10.43
C GLY A 40 -7.60 13.72 -9.89
N ARG A 41 -7.37 13.55 -8.59
CA ARG A 41 -6.04 13.62 -7.99
C ARG A 41 -5.32 12.28 -8.13
N ARG A 42 -4.07 12.33 -8.60
CA ARG A 42 -3.18 11.17 -8.63
C ARG A 42 -2.44 11.05 -7.30
N PRO A 43 -2.03 9.84 -6.88
CA PRO A 43 -1.13 9.68 -5.74
C PRO A 43 0.11 10.55 -5.89
N ARG A 44 0.52 11.18 -4.80
CA ARG A 44 1.70 12.04 -4.78
C ARG A 44 2.94 11.28 -5.22
N ALA A 45 3.80 11.95 -6.01
CA ALA A 45 4.99 11.34 -6.60
C ALA A 45 5.94 10.72 -5.55
N GLY A 46 5.98 11.25 -4.33
CA GLY A 46 6.77 10.72 -3.22
C GLY A 46 6.40 9.29 -2.81
N LEU A 47 5.12 8.91 -2.96
CA LEU A 47 4.66 7.54 -2.70
C LEU A 47 5.01 6.58 -3.83
N ARG A 48 5.41 7.08 -5.01
CA ARG A 48 5.82 6.28 -6.18
C ARG A 48 4.88 5.12 -6.50
N VAL A 49 3.56 5.36 -6.39
CA VAL A 49 2.55 4.33 -6.66
C VAL A 49 2.59 3.96 -8.14
N LYS A 50 2.81 2.68 -8.44
CA LYS A 50 2.84 2.15 -9.81
C LYS A 50 2.55 0.65 -9.83
N GLY A 51 2.18 0.12 -10.99
CA GLY A 51 2.00 -1.33 -11.17
C GLY A 51 3.33 -2.09 -11.04
N VAL A 52 3.29 -3.26 -10.41
CA VAL A 52 4.43 -4.19 -10.34
C VAL A 52 4.57 -4.91 -11.68
N ARG A 53 5.77 -4.86 -12.28
CA ARG A 53 6.02 -5.52 -13.56
C ARG A 53 5.90 -7.05 -13.39
N GLY A 54 5.08 -7.68 -14.23
CA GLY A 54 4.87 -9.14 -14.20
C GLY A 54 3.87 -9.63 -13.15
N ALA A 55 3.17 -8.72 -12.47
CA ALA A 55 2.10 -9.01 -11.53
C ALA A 55 0.90 -8.09 -11.81
N ASP A 56 0.08 -8.48 -12.77
CA ASP A 56 -1.08 -7.68 -13.20
C ASP A 56 -2.07 -7.46 -12.04
N GLY A 57 -2.56 -6.23 -11.91
CA GLY A 57 -3.46 -5.82 -10.81
C GLY A 57 -2.75 -5.56 -9.48
N VAL A 58 -1.45 -5.84 -9.36
CA VAL A 58 -0.65 -5.53 -8.17
C VAL A 58 0.07 -4.21 -8.34
N PHE A 59 -0.04 -3.36 -7.32
CA PHE A 59 0.59 -2.06 -7.23
C PHE A 59 1.64 -2.07 -6.13
N GLU A 60 2.72 -1.33 -6.33
CA GLU A 60 3.71 -1.01 -5.30
C GLU A 60 3.61 0.44 -4.86
N MET A 61 4.03 0.72 -3.62
CA MET A 61 4.27 2.08 -3.13
C MET A 61 5.50 2.16 -2.23
N THR A 62 6.05 3.36 -2.13
CA THR A 62 7.15 3.76 -1.25
C THR A 62 6.60 4.49 -0.02
N TRP A 63 6.95 4.06 1.18
CA TRP A 63 6.52 4.72 2.44
C TRP A 63 7.69 5.24 3.29
N ALA A 64 8.92 4.89 2.94
CA ALA A 64 10.17 5.42 3.49
C ALA A 64 11.28 5.31 2.44
N ARG A 65 12.50 5.78 2.74
CA ARG A 65 13.65 5.71 1.80
C ARG A 65 13.83 4.30 1.24
N ASP A 66 13.80 3.30 2.10
CA ASP A 66 13.89 1.88 1.74
C ASP A 66 12.56 1.12 1.87
N GLY A 67 11.53 1.77 2.41
CA GLY A 67 10.23 1.13 2.67
C GLY A 67 9.43 0.90 1.40
N ARG A 68 8.93 -0.31 1.22
CA ARG A 68 8.06 -0.76 0.12
C ARG A 68 6.82 -1.46 0.67
N ALA A 69 5.72 -1.35 -0.06
CA ALA A 69 4.52 -2.12 0.18
C ALA A 69 3.86 -2.49 -1.14
N THR A 70 3.23 -3.66 -1.21
CA THR A 70 2.42 -4.09 -2.35
C THR A 70 0.96 -4.24 -1.94
N PHE A 71 0.06 -3.87 -2.84
CA PHE A 71 -1.39 -4.02 -2.66
C PHE A 71 -2.08 -4.24 -4.00
N GLU A 72 -3.31 -4.72 -3.95
CA GLU A 72 -4.21 -4.78 -5.10
C GLU A 72 -5.49 -4.02 -4.77
N TYR A 73 -6.20 -3.57 -5.80
CA TYR A 73 -7.56 -3.07 -5.63
C TYR A 73 -8.52 -4.26 -5.64
N GLY A 74 -9.31 -4.39 -4.57
CA GLY A 74 -10.42 -5.34 -4.52
C GLY A 74 -11.74 -4.67 -4.88
N ASP A 75 -12.82 -5.45 -4.83
CA ASP A 75 -14.17 -4.93 -5.03
C ASP A 75 -14.51 -3.84 -4.02
N GLU A 76 -15.19 -2.79 -4.48
CA GLU A 76 -15.69 -1.71 -3.63
C GLU A 76 -16.54 -2.28 -2.49
N GLN A 77 -16.12 -2.05 -1.25
CA GLN A 77 -16.91 -2.41 -0.06
C GLN A 77 -17.84 -1.26 0.38
N GLN A 78 -17.57 -0.05 -0.10
CA GLN A 78 -18.38 1.14 0.08
C GLN A 78 -18.45 1.87 -1.27
N VAL A 79 -19.65 2.27 -1.67
CA VAL A 79 -19.90 2.88 -2.99
C VAL A 79 -19.02 4.09 -3.20
N GLY A 80 -18.22 4.07 -4.27
CA GLY A 80 -17.34 5.18 -4.64
C GLY A 80 -16.07 5.30 -3.79
N GLU A 81 -15.79 4.33 -2.91
CA GLU A 81 -14.54 4.26 -2.16
C GLU A 81 -13.68 3.06 -2.60
N PRO A 82 -12.42 3.29 -3.00
CA PRO A 82 -11.54 2.20 -3.39
C PRO A 82 -11.26 1.26 -2.21
N HIS A 83 -11.26 -0.04 -2.48
CA HIS A 83 -10.87 -1.08 -1.51
C HIS A 83 -9.44 -1.55 -1.78
N ALA A 84 -8.54 -1.41 -0.80
CA ALA A 84 -7.15 -1.86 -0.93
C ALA A 84 -6.90 -3.16 -0.16
N ILE A 85 -6.34 -4.17 -0.82
CA ILE A 85 -5.93 -5.42 -0.18
C ILE A 85 -4.40 -5.43 -0.07
N TRP A 86 -3.88 -5.22 1.14
CA TRP A 86 -2.44 -5.18 1.39
C TRP A 86 -1.80 -6.57 1.38
N ARG A 87 -0.78 -6.74 0.53
CA ARG A 87 -0.12 -8.03 0.27
C ARG A 87 1.19 -8.15 1.04
N ARG A 88 2.12 -7.20 0.87
CA ARG A 88 3.45 -7.20 1.50
C ARG A 88 3.82 -5.81 2.03
N ILE A 89 4.70 -5.76 3.04
CA ILE A 89 5.31 -4.53 3.56
C ILE A 89 6.73 -4.84 4.03
N GLY A 90 7.68 -3.94 3.83
CA GLY A 90 9.06 -4.16 4.25
C GLY A 90 10.03 -3.28 3.49
N THR A 91 11.24 -3.78 3.29
CA THR A 91 12.25 -3.16 2.42
C THR A 91 12.11 -3.67 0.97
N HIS A 92 13.14 -3.52 0.14
CA HIS A 92 13.16 -4.10 -1.22
C HIS A 92 13.00 -5.63 -1.26
N ASP A 93 13.24 -6.34 -0.16
CA ASP A 93 13.20 -7.82 -0.12
C ASP A 93 11.79 -8.40 -0.40
N ILE A 94 10.74 -7.58 -0.29
CA ILE A 94 9.37 -8.04 -0.51
C ILE A 94 9.06 -8.39 -1.97
N PHE A 95 9.83 -7.84 -2.93
CA PHE A 95 9.62 -8.09 -4.36
C PHE A 95 10.01 -9.48 -4.84
N GLY A 96 10.72 -10.27 -4.03
CA GLY A 96 11.00 -11.67 -4.37
C GLY A 96 9.73 -12.54 -4.46
N ARG A 97 8.64 -12.13 -3.79
CA ARG A 97 7.31 -12.77 -3.82
C ARG A 97 6.19 -11.72 -3.59
N PRO A 98 5.86 -10.91 -4.61
CA PRO A 98 5.05 -9.70 -4.44
C PRO A 98 3.57 -9.92 -4.06
#